data_AF-A0A7X2PJJ3-F1
#
_entry.id   AF-A0A7X2PJJ3-F1
#
_cell.length_a   1.000
_cell.length_b   1.000
_cell.length_c   1.000
_cell.angle_alpha   90.00
_cell.angle_beta   90.00
_cell.angle_gamma   90.00
#
_symmetry.space_group_name_H-M   'P 1'
#
loop_
_entity.id
_entity.type
_entity.pdbx_description
1 polymer ?
#
loop_
_entity_poly.entity_id
_entity_poly.type
_entity_poly.pdbx_seq_one_letter_code
_entity_poly.pdbx_strand_id
1 'polypeptide(L)'
;MSRSVAFYRDLIGLKLRFETPEWSEFETEGCTLALHKAAEGSVAPVEDGKIPAGHMHPGFGVDDIDEFAARMKTAGVPEMREVRQEDFGGRMGVWLDPDGLPVSVASCQG
;
A
#
# COMPACT_ATOMS: atom_id res chain seq x y z
N MET A 1 12.62 7.29 2.48
CA MET A 1 12.63 6.95 1.05
C MET A 1 12.93 5.49 0.76
N SER A 2 14.15 4.97 0.93
CA SER A 2 14.48 3.61 0.45
C SER A 2 13.63 2.47 1.03
N ARG A 3 13.16 2.58 2.30
CA ARG A 3 12.19 1.62 2.87
C ARG A 3 10.86 1.62 2.11
N SER A 4 10.35 2.82 1.78
CA SER A 4 9.07 3.01 1.09
C SER A 4 9.21 2.51 -0.35
N VAL A 5 10.34 2.80 -1.01
CA VAL A 5 10.62 2.26 -2.35
C VAL A 5 10.65 0.73 -2.35
N ALA A 6 11.35 0.12 -1.38
CA ALA A 6 11.40 -1.34 -1.26
C ALA A 6 10.00 -1.93 -1.00
N PHE A 7 9.16 -1.29 -0.19
CA PHE A 7 7.78 -1.73 0.03
C PHE A 7 6.96 -1.76 -1.27
N TYR A 8 6.91 -0.64 -2.01
CA TYR A 8 6.11 -0.57 -3.23
C TYR A 8 6.67 -1.42 -4.37
N ARG A 9 8.00 -1.57 -4.46
CA ARG A 9 8.64 -2.42 -5.48
C ARG A 9 8.54 -3.91 -5.14
N ASP A 10 8.98 -4.30 -3.95
CA ASP A 10 9.25 -5.70 -3.62
C ASP A 10 8.04 -6.40 -2.99
N LEU A 11 7.19 -5.66 -2.27
CA LEU A 11 6.05 -6.23 -1.56
C LEU A 11 4.72 -5.98 -2.27
N ILE A 12 4.48 -4.75 -2.76
CA ILE A 12 3.32 -4.48 -3.62
C ILE A 12 3.54 -5.04 -5.03
N GLY A 13 4.78 -5.01 -5.54
CA GLY A 13 5.13 -5.54 -6.85
C GLY A 13 5.06 -4.52 -7.98
N LEU A 14 5.05 -3.21 -7.66
CA LEU A 14 5.01 -2.17 -8.68
C LEU A 14 6.37 -2.04 -9.38
N LYS A 15 6.33 -1.77 -10.69
CA LYS A 15 7.53 -1.54 -11.47
C LYS A 15 8.09 -0.14 -11.21
N LEU A 16 9.26 -0.08 -10.58
CA LEU A 16 10.00 1.16 -10.35
C LEU A 16 10.52 1.73 -11.69
N ARG A 17 10.19 2.99 -11.99
CA ARG A 17 10.71 3.72 -13.15
C ARG A 17 12.09 4.30 -12.88
N PHE A 18 12.19 5.04 -11.78
CA PHE A 18 13.43 5.62 -11.28
C PHE A 18 13.29 5.98 -9.80
N GLU A 19 14.44 6.09 -9.13
CA GLU A 19 14.57 6.49 -7.74
C GLU A 19 15.67 7.56 -7.61
N THR A 20 15.37 8.59 -6.81
CA THR A 20 16.31 9.60 -6.32
C THR A 20 16.10 9.76 -4.81
N PRO A 21 17.01 10.41 -4.07
CA PRO A 21 16.85 10.60 -2.62
C PRO A 21 15.57 11.34 -2.20
N GLU A 22 15.00 12.16 -3.08
CA GLU A 22 13.86 13.03 -2.78
C GLU A 22 12.56 12.63 -3.53
N TRP A 23 12.67 11.80 -4.58
CA TRP A 23 11.57 11.44 -5.48
C TRP A 23 11.73 10.04 -6.06
N SER A 24 10.64 9.26 -6.15
CA SER A 24 10.62 7.97 -6.88
C SER A 24 9.29 7.79 -7.59
N GLU A 25 9.28 7.13 -8.75
CA GLU A 25 8.05 6.85 -9.51
C GLU A 25 7.88 5.38 -9.84
N PHE A 26 6.63 4.93 -9.81
CA PHE A 26 6.21 3.59 -10.18
C PHE A 26 5.24 3.62 -11.35
N GLU A 27 5.37 2.64 -12.25
CA GLU A 27 4.38 2.39 -13.29
C GLU A 27 3.14 1.72 -12.69
N THR A 28 1.97 2.25 -13.01
CA THR A 28 0.67 1.61 -12.79
C THR A 28 -0.13 1.66 -14.10
N GLU A 29 -1.28 0.99 -14.16
CA GLU A 29 -2.15 1.10 -15.32
C GLU A 29 -2.84 2.47 -15.34
N GLY A 30 -2.53 3.28 -16.35
CA GLY A 30 -3.20 4.56 -16.61
C GLY A 30 -2.76 5.76 -15.76
N CYS A 31 -1.94 5.58 -14.73
CA CYS A 31 -1.37 6.69 -13.97
C CYS A 31 0.07 6.42 -13.50
N THR A 32 0.61 7.33 -12.70
CA THR A 32 1.93 7.18 -12.05
C THR A 32 1.75 7.37 -10.57
N LEU A 33 2.25 6.42 -9.78
CA LEU A 33 2.39 6.60 -8.34
C LEU A 33 3.78 7.20 -8.07
N ALA A 34 3.81 8.40 -7.50
CA ALA A 34 5.04 9.08 -7.11
C ALA A 34 5.16 9.13 -5.58
N LEU A 35 6.37 8.89 -5.09
CA LEU A 35 6.74 9.07 -3.69
C LEU A 35 7.67 10.26 -3.58
N HIS A 36 7.41 11.10 -2.57
CA HIS A 36 8.20 12.27 -2.28
C HIS A 36 8.64 12.21 -0.84
N LYS A 37 9.85 12.67 -0.57
CA LYS A 37 10.29 12.82 0.82
C LYS A 37 9.45 13.90 1.50
N ALA A 38 8.79 13.51 2.58
CA ALA A 38 8.07 14.44 3.44
C ALA A 38 9.04 15.43 4.10
N ALA A 39 8.57 16.66 4.32
CA ALA A 39 9.28 17.57 5.22
C ALA A 39 9.22 17.02 6.64
N GLU A 40 10.27 17.28 7.43
CA GLU A 40 10.32 16.81 8.81
C GLU A 40 9.10 17.34 9.60
N GLY A 41 8.38 16.43 10.26
CA GLY A 41 7.17 16.76 11.02
C GLY A 41 5.89 16.98 10.21
N SER A 42 5.88 16.74 8.89
CA SER A 42 4.67 16.92 8.06
C SER A 42 3.79 15.68 7.94
N VAL A 43 4.16 14.56 8.55
CA VAL A 43 3.37 13.32 8.54
C VAL A 43 2.52 13.30 9.81
N ALA A 44 1.21 13.40 9.64
CA ALA A 44 0.28 13.23 10.75
C ALA A 44 0.29 11.76 11.21
N PRO A 45 0.28 11.47 12.52
CA PRO A 45 0.09 10.11 13.02
C PRO A 45 -1.23 9.53 12.52
N VAL A 46 -1.24 8.24 12.18
CA VAL A 46 -2.50 7.53 11.94
C VAL A 46 -3.15 7.26 13.29
N GLU A 47 -4.24 7.97 13.58
CA GLU A 47 -5.00 7.81 14.82
C GLU A 47 -5.82 6.50 14.79
N ASP A 48 -5.59 5.64 15.80
CA ASP A 48 -6.46 4.55 16.25
C ASP A 48 -7.02 3.60 15.17
N GLY A 49 -6.24 3.29 14.14
CA GLY A 49 -6.59 2.26 13.16
C GLY A 49 -7.92 2.51 12.43
N LYS A 50 -8.39 3.76 12.41
CA LYS A 50 -9.56 4.20 11.66
C LYS A 50 -9.11 5.20 10.61
N ILE A 51 -9.62 5.04 9.39
CA ILE A 51 -9.42 6.01 8.32
C ILE A 51 -10.56 7.02 8.42
N PRO A 52 -10.32 8.28 8.81
CA PRO A 52 -11.40 9.26 8.92
C PRO A 52 -12.00 9.54 7.53
N ALA A 53 -13.26 9.97 7.51
CA ALA A 53 -13.91 10.37 6.27
C ALA A 53 -13.14 11.54 5.61
N GLY A 54 -13.01 11.50 4.29
CA GLY A 54 -12.27 12.52 3.52
C GLY A 54 -10.76 12.27 3.39
N HIS A 55 -10.24 11.17 3.95
CA HIS A 55 -8.87 10.72 3.69
C HIS A 55 -8.80 9.93 2.39
N MET A 56 -7.67 10.03 1.68
CA MET A 56 -7.36 9.18 0.53
C MET A 56 -6.29 8.17 0.90
N HIS A 57 -6.37 6.99 0.32
CA HIS A 57 -5.29 6.03 0.32
C HIS A 57 -5.33 5.21 -0.97
N PRO A 58 -4.18 4.68 -1.43
CA PRO A 58 -4.15 3.84 -2.62
C PRO A 58 -4.80 2.48 -2.35
N GLY A 59 -5.35 1.90 -3.42
CA GLY A 59 -5.83 0.53 -3.46
C GLY A 59 -5.23 -0.20 -4.67
N PHE A 60 -4.81 -1.45 -4.46
CA PHE A 60 -4.20 -2.28 -5.51
C PHE A 60 -4.99 -3.58 -5.72
N GLY A 61 -5.10 -3.99 -6.98
CA GLY A 61 -5.62 -5.30 -7.35
C GLY A 61 -4.51 -6.33 -7.40
N VAL A 62 -4.78 -7.55 -6.94
CA VAL A 62 -3.89 -8.71 -7.07
C VAL A 62 -4.66 -9.93 -7.55
N ASP A 63 -3.95 -10.86 -8.19
CA ASP A 63 -4.53 -12.11 -8.66
C ASP A 63 -4.87 -13.05 -7.50
N ASP A 64 -3.93 -13.20 -6.55
CA ASP A 64 -4.09 -14.04 -5.36
C ASP A 64 -3.83 -13.23 -4.08
N ILE A 65 -4.91 -12.94 -3.34
CA ILE A 65 -4.84 -12.18 -2.10
C ILE A 65 -4.31 -13.01 -0.92
N ASP A 66 -4.41 -14.34 -0.96
CA ASP A 66 -3.86 -15.21 0.09
C ASP A 66 -2.34 -15.29 -0.02
N GLU A 67 -1.82 -15.43 -1.24
CA GLU A 67 -0.38 -15.37 -1.50
C GLU A 67 0.18 -14.00 -1.09
N PHE A 68 -0.53 -12.92 -1.45
CA PHE A 68 -0.16 -11.56 -1.06
C PHE A 68 -0.12 -11.39 0.46
N ALA A 69 -1.17 -11.85 1.18
CA ALA A 69 -1.25 -11.75 2.63
C ALA A 69 -0.12 -12.54 3.31
N ALA A 70 0.20 -13.74 2.81
CA ALA A 70 1.31 -14.54 3.30
C ALA A 70 2.66 -13.81 3.14
N ARG A 71 2.90 -13.19 1.96
CA ARG A 71 4.10 -12.38 1.69
C ARG A 71 4.21 -11.20 2.67
N MET A 72 3.13 -10.47 2.89
CA MET A 72 3.10 -9.34 3.83
C MET A 72 3.39 -9.77 5.26
N LYS A 73 2.80 -10.89 5.69
CA LYS A 73 3.04 -11.47 7.01
C LYS A 73 4.51 -11.89 7.20
N THR A 74 5.10 -12.56 6.22
CA THR A 74 6.53 -12.95 6.26
C THR A 74 7.45 -11.73 6.31
N ALA A 75 7.10 -10.65 5.62
CA ALA A 75 7.85 -9.40 5.65
C ALA A 75 7.62 -8.57 6.94
N GLY A 76 6.72 -8.99 7.82
CA GLY A 76 6.41 -8.27 9.07
C GLY A 76 5.66 -6.95 8.86
N VAL A 77 4.96 -6.80 7.73
CA VAL A 77 4.17 -5.61 7.45
C VAL A 77 2.94 -5.57 8.36
N PRO A 78 2.64 -4.45 9.06
CA PRO A 78 1.47 -4.33 9.90
C PRO A 78 0.17 -4.50 9.11
N GLU A 79 -0.64 -5.47 9.52
CA GLU A 79 -1.99 -5.66 9.01
C GLU A 79 -2.96 -4.81 9.83
N MET A 80 -3.58 -3.83 9.18
CA MET A 80 -4.59 -2.95 9.78
C MET A 80 -5.96 -3.61 9.77
N ARG A 81 -6.27 -4.38 8.73
CA ARG A 81 -7.49 -5.16 8.60
C ARG A 81 -7.21 -6.45 7.86
N GLU A 82 -7.54 -7.57 8.51
CA GLU A 82 -7.44 -8.91 7.92
C GLU A 82 -8.23 -9.04 6.61
N VAL A 83 -7.74 -9.90 5.72
CA VAL A 83 -8.45 -10.22 4.48
C VAL A 83 -9.80 -10.85 4.80
N ARG A 84 -10.86 -10.24 4.26
CA ARG A 84 -12.23 -10.73 4.44
C ARG A 84 -13.07 -10.56 3.18
N GLN A 85 -14.19 -11.26 3.14
CA GLN A 85 -15.23 -11.07 2.12
C GLN A 85 -15.90 -9.71 2.35
N GLU A 86 -15.97 -8.88 1.32
CA GLU A 86 -16.66 -7.60 1.39
C GLU A 86 -18.10 -7.72 0.90
N ASP A 87 -19.00 -6.90 1.45
CA ASP A 87 -20.45 -6.94 1.17
C ASP A 87 -20.78 -6.59 -0.29
N PHE A 88 -19.94 -5.77 -0.92
CA PHE A 88 -20.05 -5.40 -2.34
C PHE A 88 -19.38 -6.40 -3.30
N GLY A 89 -18.86 -7.52 -2.77
CA GLY A 89 -18.21 -8.57 -3.54
C GLY A 89 -16.67 -8.49 -3.52
N GLY A 90 -16.03 -9.64 -3.78
CA GLY A 90 -14.56 -9.78 -3.72
C GLY A 90 -14.01 -9.84 -2.30
N ARG A 91 -12.70 -10.10 -2.18
CA ARG A 91 -12.00 -10.13 -0.90
C ARG A 91 -11.03 -8.96 -0.82
N MET A 92 -10.89 -8.37 0.37
CA MET A 92 -9.99 -7.24 0.59
C MET A 92 -9.36 -7.30 1.99
N GLY A 93 -8.09 -6.89 2.08
CA GLY A 93 -7.39 -6.58 3.34
C GLY A 93 -6.81 -5.16 3.30
N VAL A 94 -6.28 -4.70 4.43
CA VAL A 94 -5.61 -3.39 4.55
C VAL A 94 -4.32 -3.53 5.36
N TRP A 95 -3.22 -3.01 4.82
CA TRP A 95 -1.91 -2.99 5.46
C TRP A 95 -1.42 -1.55 5.62
N LEU A 96 -0.44 -1.33 6.49
CA LEU A 96 0.25 -0.05 6.62
C LEU A 96 1.54 -0.09 5.82
N ASP A 97 1.78 0.95 5.02
CA ASP A 97 3.08 1.17 4.40
C ASP A 97 4.14 1.52 5.47
N PRO A 98 5.42 1.64 5.09
CA PRO A 98 6.49 1.87 6.06
C PRO A 98 6.45 3.22 6.77
N ASP A 99 5.62 4.16 6.31
CA ASP A 99 5.41 5.47 6.90
C ASP A 99 4.01 5.58 7.53
N GLY A 100 3.26 4.48 7.60
CA GLY A 100 1.97 4.35 8.28
C GLY A 100 0.75 4.58 7.41
N LEU A 101 0.89 4.87 6.11
CA LEU A 101 -0.25 5.08 5.21
C LEU A 101 -1.00 3.76 5.00
N PRO A 102 -2.33 3.71 5.22
CA PRO A 102 -3.12 2.53 4.87
C PRO A 102 -3.03 2.23 3.36
N VAL A 103 -3.00 0.97 2.99
CA VAL A 103 -3.03 0.50 1.61
C VAL A 103 -4.02 -0.65 1.53
N SER A 104 -5.07 -0.51 0.73
CA SER A 104 -6.01 -1.61 0.50
C SER A 104 -5.51 -2.51 -0.62
N VAL A 105 -5.69 -3.81 -0.45
CA VAL A 105 -5.44 -4.78 -1.53
C VAL A 105 -6.64 -5.71 -1.66
N ALA A 106 -7.11 -5.88 -2.90
CA ALA A 106 -8.28 -6.67 -3.21
C ALA A 106 -7.99 -7.69 -4.32
N SER A 107 -8.69 -8.82 -4.30
CA SER A 107 -8.66 -9.79 -5.39
C SER A 107 -9.34 -9.18 -6.62
N CYS A 108 -8.64 -9.12 -7.76
CA CYS A 108 -9.29 -8.79 -9.03
C CYS A 108 -10.15 -9.98 -9.47
N GLN A 109 -11.44 -9.75 -9.77
CA GLN A 109 -12.23 -10.70 -10.54
C GLN A 109 -11.80 -10.55 -12.01
N GLY A 110 -11.04 -11.52 -12.51
CA GLY A 110 -10.70 -11.61 -13.94
C GLY A 110 -11.90 -11.89 -14.82
#